data_AF-A0A9W6XPV0-F1
#
_entry.id   AF-A0A9W6XPV0-F1
#
_cell.length_a   1.000
_cell.length_b   1.000
_cell.length_c   1.000
_cell.angle_alpha   90.00
_cell.angle_beta   90.00
_cell.angle_gamma   90.00
#
_symmetry.space_group_name_H-M   'P 1'
#
loop_
_entity.id
_entity.type
_entity.pdbx_description
1 polymer ?
#
loop_
_entity_poly.entity_id
_entity_poly.type
_entity_poly.pdbx_seq_one_letter_code
_entity_poly.pdbx_strand_id
1 'polypeptide(L)' 'MKSTPFLDDRRPMETSTRRSVREFLVKWVGYDEPTWEPMTNLSCGGLHYDYLREKRSSQRFQMVQVADED' A
#
# COMPACT_ATOMS: atom_id res chain seq x y z
N MET A 1 9.30 4.37 16.56
CA MET A 1 8.29 4.83 15.59
C MET A 1 8.53 4.08 14.29
N LYS A 2 7.58 3.26 13.85
CA LYS A 2 7.69 2.55 12.56
C LYS A 2 7.14 3.49 11.49
N SER A 3 7.99 4.32 10.89
CA SER A 3 7.58 5.16 9.76
C SER A 3 7.68 4.35 8.48
N THR A 4 6.59 3.70 8.08
CA THR A 4 6.50 3.12 6.73
C THR A 4 6.38 4.25 5.70
N PRO A 5 7.24 4.30 4.67
CA PRO A 5 7.28 5.41 3.70
C PRO A 5 6.16 5.36 2.64
N PHE A 6 5.21 4.43 2.76
CA PHE A 6 4.13 4.23 1.80
C PHE A 6 2.92 5.08 2.18
N LEU A 7 2.54 5.96 1.27
CA LEU A 7 1.37 6.82 1.42
C LEU A 7 0.09 6.12 0.95
N ASP A 8 0.19 5.36 -0.15
CA ASP A 8 -0.94 4.66 -0.75
C ASP A 8 -0.48 3.43 -1.54
N ASP A 9 -1.43 2.58 -1.92
CA ASP A 9 -1.20 1.43 -2.80
C ASP A 9 -2.33 1.28 -3.81
N ARG A 10 -1.98 0.93 -5.05
CA ARG A 10 -2.94 0.70 -6.12
C ARG A 10 -2.64 -0.59 -6.88
N ARG A 11 -3.68 -1.17 -7.45
CA ARG A 11 -3.53 -2.16 -8.52
C ARG A 11 -3.99 -1.49 -9.81
N PRO A 12 -3.07 -1.11 -10.70
CA PRO A 12 -3.49 -0.61 -12.00
C PRO A 12 -4.34 -1.69 -12.68
N MET A 13 -5.48 -1.27 -13.25
CA MET A 13 -6.26 -2.13 -14.12
C MET A 13 -5.38 -2.52 -15.31
N GLU A 14 -5.45 -3.77 -15.76
CA GLU A 14 -4.60 -4.32 -16.83
C GLU A 14 -4.82 -3.56 -18.16
N THR A 15 -4.08 -2.49 -18.37
CA THR A 15 -4.13 -1.68 -19.59
C THR A 15 -2.98 -1.98 -20.56
N SER A 16 -2.06 -2.87 -20.19
CA SER A 16 -0.88 -3.24 -20.97
C SER A 16 -0.52 -4.71 -20.74
N THR A 17 0.16 -5.35 -21.70
CA THR A 17 0.69 -6.73 -21.65
C THR A 17 1.60 -7.04 -20.43
N ARG A 18 1.86 -6.04 -19.57
CA ARG A 18 2.52 -6.21 -18.27
C ARG A 18 1.47 -6.66 -17.24
N ARG A 19 1.75 -7.78 -16.56
CA ARG A 19 0.90 -8.30 -15.46
C ARG A 19 0.52 -7.17 -14.51
N SER A 20 -0.72 -7.16 -14.01
CA SER A 20 -1.14 -6.23 -12.96
C SER A 20 -0.32 -6.46 -11.68
N VAL A 21 0.78 -5.73 -11.53
CA VAL A 21 1.60 -5.73 -10.32
C VAL A 21 1.09 -4.62 -9.42
N ARG A 22 0.99 -4.89 -8.10
CA ARG A 22 0.63 -3.86 -7.13
C ARG A 22 1.74 -2.80 -7.07
N GLU A 23 1.34 -1.55 -7.10
CA GLU A 23 2.21 -0.38 -7.00
C GLU A 23 1.96 0.35 -5.68
N PHE A 24 2.98 1.02 -5.16
CA PHE A 24 2.92 1.78 -3.93
C PHE A 24 3.40 3.21 -4.17
N LEU A 25 2.72 4.17 -3.55
CA LEU A 25 3.11 5.58 -3.57
C LEU A 25 4.16 5.82 -2.48
N VAL A 26 5.41 6.05 -2.90
CA VAL A 26 6.57 6.19 -2.02
C VAL A 26 6.91 7.66 -1.85
N LYS A 27 6.98 8.14 -0.60
CA LYS A 27 7.55 9.46 -0.28
C LYS A 27 9.06 9.32 -0.06
N TRP A 28 9.84 9.82 -1.00
CA TRP A 28 11.31 9.81 -0.92
C TRP A 28 11.83 10.95 -0.06
N VAL A 29 12.88 10.69 0.71
CA VAL A 29 13.58 11.73 1.48
C VAL A 29 14.34 12.63 0.50
N GLY A 30 14.12 13.93 0.58
CA GLY A 30 14.76 14.91 -0.29
C GLY A 30 14.06 15.17 -1.64
N TYR A 31 12.89 14.55 -1.87
CA TYR A 31 12.05 14.84 -3.03
C TYR A 31 10.70 15.38 -2.58
N ASP A 32 10.17 16.39 -3.27
CA ASP A 32 8.89 17.01 -2.94
C ASP A 32 7.70 16.14 -3.34
N GLU A 33 7.80 15.45 -4.47
CA GLU A 33 6.71 14.64 -5.01
C GLU A 33 6.94 13.14 -4.78
N PRO A 34 5.91 12.40 -4.31
CA PRO A 34 5.98 10.95 -4.20
C PRO A 34 5.79 10.26 -5.56
N THR A 35 6.36 9.07 -5.75
CA THR A 35 6.26 8.31 -7.00
C THR A 35 5.59 6.95 -6.81
N TRP A 36 4.96 6.44 -7.87
CA TRP A 36 4.37 5.10 -7.90
C TRP A 36 5.43 4.07 -8.31
N GLU A 37 5.80 3.20 -7.37
CA GLU A 37 6.80 2.16 -7.58
C GLU A 37 6.17 0.77 -7.56
N PRO A 38 6.52 -0.14 -8.49
CA PRO A 38 6.07 -1.51 -8.42
C PRO A 38 6.68 -2.23 -7.21
N MET A 39 5.97 -3.23 -6.70
CA MET A 39 6.43 -4.05 -5.56
C MET A 39 7.86 -4.58 -5.74
N THR A 40 8.29 -4.87 -6.96
CA THR A 40 9.64 -5.37 -7.28
C THR A 40 10.74 -4.33 -7.14
N ASN A 41 10.41 -3.03 -7.23
CA ASN A 41 11.38 -1.95 -7.08
C ASN A 41 11.58 -1.54 -5.61
N LEU A 42 10.63 -1.92 -4.75
CA LEU A 42 10.76 -1.74 -3.32
C LEU A 42 11.73 -2.78 -2.77
N SER A 43 12.65 -2.33 -1.91
CA SER A 43 13.62 -3.23 -1.29
C SER A 43 12.93 -4.42 -0.62
N CYS A 44 13.56 -5.60 -0.68
CA CYS A 44 13.04 -6.85 -0.12
C CYS A 44 12.89 -6.85 1.42
N GLY A 45 13.11 -5.72 2.09
CA GLY A 45 13.07 -5.56 3.55
C GLY A 45 11.68 -5.62 4.19
N GLY A 46 10.68 -6.18 3.52
CA GLY A 46 9.36 -6.46 4.09
C GLY A 46 8.48 -5.24 4.41
N LEU A 47 8.92 -4.01 4.10
CA LEU A 47 8.18 -2.79 4.43
C LEU A 47 6.76 -2.80 3.83
N HIS A 48 6.62 -3.26 2.59
CA HIS A 48 5.31 -3.34 1.92
C HIS A 48 4.39 -4.36 2.62
N TYR A 49 4.94 -5.40 3.24
CA TYR A 49 4.17 -6.44 3.91
C TYR A 49 3.60 -5.93 5.23
N ASP A 50 4.37 -5.19 6.00
CA ASP A 50 3.90 -4.55 7.24
C ASP A 50 2.78 -3.53 6.96
N TYR A 51 2.95 -2.69 5.93
CA TYR A 51 1.90 -1.76 5.49
C TYR A 51 0.60 -2.48 5.09
N LEU A 52 0.69 -3.53 4.27
CA LEU A 52 -0.49 -4.29 3.84
C LEU A 52 -1.17 -5.02 5.00
N ARG A 53 -0.39 -5.53 5.97
CA ARG A 53 -0.95 -6.15 7.18
C ARG A 53 -1.73 -5.15 8.01
N GLU A 54 -1.17 -3.98 8.25
CA GLU A 54 -1.83 -2.93 9.01
C GLU A 54 -3.11 -2.45 8.30
N LYS A 55 -3.05 -2.16 7.00
CA LYS A 55 -4.21 -1.74 6.20
C LYS A 55 -5.35 -2.75 6.24
N ARG A 56 -5.04 -4.06 6.12
CA ARG A 56 -6.04 -5.14 6.24
C ARG A 56 -6.62 -5.23 7.65
N SER A 57 -5.79 -5.02 8.67
CA SER A 57 -6.22 -5.01 10.07
C SER A 57 -7.25 -3.90 10.30
N SER A 58 -6.91 -2.67 9.92
CA SER A 58 -7.80 -1.50 10.03
C SER A 58 -9.11 -1.68 9.26
N GLN A 59 -9.06 -2.24 8.05
CA GLN A 59 -10.26 -2.54 7.27
C GLN A 59 -11.17 -3.57 7.95
N ARG A 60 -10.59 -4.60 8.59
CA ARG A 60 -11.36 -5.59 9.35
C ARG A 60 -12.03 -4.97 10.57
N PHE A 61 -11.34 -4.08 11.27
CA PHE A 61 -11.94 -3.39 12.42
C PHE A 61 -13.11 -2.48 12.01
N GLN A 62 -13.02 -1.81 10.86
CA GLN A 62 -14.14 -1.03 10.32
C GLN A 62 -15.34 -1.92 9.99
N MET A 63 -15.11 -3.09 9.40
CA MET A 63 -16.18 -4.00 8.97
C MET A 63 -16.91 -4.68 10.16
N VAL A 64 -16.23 -4.87 11.29
CA VAL A 64 -16.83 -5.40 12.52
C VAL A 64 -17.74 -4.37 13.21
N GLN A 65 -17.48 -3.07 13.06
CA GLN A 65 -18.32 -2.02 13.64
C GLN A 65 -19.62 -1.76 12.86
N VAL A 66 -19.65 -2.01 11.55
CA VAL A 66 -20.87 -1.81 10.71
C VAL A 66 -21.95 -2.86 10.99
N ALA A 67 -21.62 -3.96 11.67
CA ALA A 67 -22.55 -5.06 11.91
C ALA A 67 -23.41 -4.91 13.19
N ASP A 68 -23.27 -3.81 13.95
CA ASP A 68 -23.97 -3.55 15.21
C ASP A 68 -24.72 -2.20 15.22
N GLU A 69 -25.22 -1.78 14.05
CA GLU A 69 -26.24 -0.74 13.95
C GLU A 69 -27.48 -1.31 13.24
N ASP A 70 -28.27 -2.11 13.96
CA ASP A 70 -29.72 -2.31 13.73
C ASP A 70 -30.44 -2.60 15.06
#